data_AF-A0A8S3IDC4-F1
#
_entry.id   AF-A0A8S3IDC4-F1
#
_cell.length_a   1.000
_cell.length_b   1.000
_cell.length_c   1.000
_cell.angle_alpha   90.00
_cell.angle_beta   90.00
_cell.angle_gamma   90.00
#
_symmetry.space_group_name_H-M   'P 1'
#
loop_
_entity.id
_entity.type
_entity.pdbx_description
1 polymer ?
#
loop_
_entity_poly.entity_id
_entity_poly.type
_entity_poly.pdbx_seq_one_letter_code
_entity_poly.pdbx_strand_id
1 'polypeptide(L)'
;LTVGARFLVAFAATGNRQLLAVGSYTGWSLSSLIDLSIRPDNGLINTTPVATCISYISVPVNVQQTIQIPVLDADNDVVRCRFAIGTSECANACPPTSLPTGTTLSSSCMLTITGPTAGNYYLVAAQLEDFITNASTNPMSSVPIQFLVYVYAPTNCTIKPLLVSDMTSGDCLGAQVGVNFTIEFTVINLCGSGRTITDIATLSFPIIIKSALVQSPTNTSIWSMQMTWVPTATQVGSQVLCAVASDK
;
A
#
# COMPACT_ATOMS: atom_id res chain seq x y z
N LEU A 1 -10.95 -8.37 26.43
CA LEU A 1 -11.67 -7.35 25.63
C LEU A 1 -13.16 -7.66 25.73
N THR A 2 -14.02 -6.65 25.88
CA THR A 2 -15.48 -6.79 26.00
C THR A 2 -16.16 -6.14 24.80
N VAL A 3 -17.37 -6.57 24.44
CA VAL A 3 -18.21 -5.91 23.43
C VAL A 3 -18.43 -4.45 23.84
N GLY A 4 -18.36 -3.51 22.88
CA GLY A 4 -18.45 -2.07 23.15
C GLY A 4 -17.13 -1.42 23.58
N ALA A 5 -16.03 -2.17 23.66
CA ALA A 5 -14.73 -1.59 23.96
C ALA A 5 -14.17 -0.85 22.74
N ARG A 6 -13.63 0.35 22.98
CA ARG A 6 -12.86 1.12 22.01
C ARG A 6 -11.47 1.37 22.58
N PHE A 7 -10.44 0.92 21.87
CA PHE A 7 -9.08 0.93 22.41
C PHE A 7 -8.02 1.11 21.32
N LEU A 8 -6.85 1.57 21.74
CA LEU A 8 -5.68 1.72 20.90
C LEU A 8 -4.71 0.56 21.17
N VAL A 9 -4.22 -0.05 20.10
CA VAL A 9 -3.05 -0.93 20.13
C VAL A 9 -1.93 -0.20 19.43
N ALA A 10 -0.79 -0.04 20.10
CA ALA A 10 0.35 0.66 19.52
C ALA A 10 1.63 -0.16 19.68
N PHE A 11 2.47 -0.08 18.66
CA PHE A 11 3.85 -0.50 18.69
C PHE A 11 4.72 0.73 18.50
N ALA A 12 5.70 0.93 19.38
CA ALA A 12 6.68 1.99 19.25
C ALA A 12 8.09 1.44 19.48
N ALA A 13 9.05 1.92 18.68
CA ALA A 13 10.45 1.55 18.85
C ALA A 13 11.38 2.71 18.50
N THR A 14 12.55 2.71 19.14
CA THR A 14 13.68 3.60 18.87
C THR A 14 14.87 2.76 18.40
N GLY A 15 15.57 3.16 17.33
CA GLY A 15 16.73 2.39 16.84
C GLY A 15 17.26 2.85 15.48
N ASN A 16 18.44 2.32 15.12
CA ASN A 16 19.14 2.63 13.87
C ASN A 16 18.29 2.21 12.67
N ARG A 17 17.87 3.19 11.87
CA ARG A 17 17.08 3.01 10.65
C ARG A 17 17.89 3.26 9.39
N GLN A 18 17.25 2.97 8.25
CA GLN A 18 17.52 3.68 7.01
C GLN A 18 17.53 5.19 7.28
N LEU A 19 18.62 5.87 6.87
CA LEU A 19 18.73 7.31 7.03
C LEU A 19 17.68 7.99 6.15
N LEU A 20 16.79 8.76 6.79
CA LEU A 20 15.79 9.56 6.10
C LEU A 20 16.40 10.88 5.64
N ALA A 21 15.93 11.36 4.50
CA ALA A 21 16.44 12.55 3.83
C ALA A 21 16.15 13.86 4.55
N VAL A 22 15.09 13.87 5.36
CA VAL A 22 14.64 15.03 6.13
C VAL A 22 14.64 14.64 7.59
N GLY A 23 14.97 15.58 8.47
CA GLY A 23 14.90 15.41 9.92
C GLY A 23 15.92 14.44 10.51
N SER A 24 16.03 14.45 11.84
CA SER A 24 16.74 13.44 12.62
C SER A 24 15.71 12.56 13.31
N TYR A 25 15.26 11.53 12.58
CA TYR A 25 14.20 10.64 13.04
C TYR A 25 14.80 9.39 13.67
N THR A 26 14.50 9.17 14.94
CA THR A 26 15.10 8.13 15.79
C THR A 26 14.08 7.10 16.26
N GLY A 27 12.79 7.37 16.04
CA GLY A 27 11.69 6.50 16.43
C GLY A 27 10.67 6.28 15.32
N TRP A 28 9.85 5.25 15.50
CA TRP A 28 8.55 5.07 14.85
C TRP A 28 7.55 4.68 15.91
N SER A 29 6.30 4.99 15.60
CA SER A 29 5.17 4.35 16.23
C SER A 29 4.18 3.95 15.15
N LEU A 30 3.41 2.90 15.40
CA LEU A 30 2.26 2.47 14.64
C LEU A 30 1.15 2.27 15.66
N SER A 31 0.03 2.98 15.52
CA SER A 31 -1.13 2.79 16.39
C SER A 31 -2.35 2.49 15.56
N SER A 32 -3.10 1.48 15.98
CA SER A 32 -4.42 1.16 15.47
C SER A 32 -5.47 1.43 16.53
N LEU A 33 -6.53 2.13 16.12
CA LEU A 33 -7.76 2.27 16.87
C LEU A 33 -8.70 1.15 16.45
N ILE A 34 -9.12 0.34 17.41
CA ILE A 34 -10.08 -0.75 17.22
C ILE A 34 -11.34 -0.41 18.01
N ASP A 35 -12.47 -0.40 17.32
CA ASP A 35 -13.79 -0.19 17.92
C ASP A 35 -14.64 -1.46 17.82
N LEU A 36 -14.87 -2.10 18.98
CA LEU A 36 -15.69 -3.30 19.10
C LEU A 36 -17.15 -2.95 19.46
N SER A 37 -17.57 -1.71 19.22
CA SER A 37 -18.95 -1.28 19.36
C SER A 37 -19.84 -1.92 18.31
N ILE A 38 -21.08 -2.21 18.72
CA ILE A 38 -22.09 -2.72 17.81
C ILE A 38 -22.51 -1.59 16.88
N ARG A 39 -22.44 -1.83 15.58
CA ARG A 39 -22.79 -0.88 14.54
C ARG A 39 -24.30 -0.61 14.55
N PRO A 40 -24.74 0.65 14.44
CA PRO A 40 -26.16 1.00 14.49
C PRO A 40 -26.95 0.59 13.24
N ASP A 41 -26.29 0.37 12.11
CA ASP A 41 -26.89 0.10 10.80
C ASP A 41 -27.18 -1.39 10.56
N ASN A 42 -26.31 -2.30 11.05
CA ASN A 42 -26.47 -3.75 10.84
C ASN A 42 -26.42 -4.61 12.11
N GLY A 43 -26.13 -4.02 13.27
CA GLY A 43 -26.09 -4.74 14.55
C GLY A 43 -24.90 -5.70 14.73
N LEU A 44 -23.90 -5.64 13.85
CA LEU A 44 -22.66 -6.41 13.95
C LEU A 44 -21.54 -5.59 14.59
N ILE A 45 -20.44 -6.25 14.97
CA ILE A 45 -19.22 -5.57 15.40
C ILE A 45 -18.48 -5.07 14.16
N ASN A 46 -17.90 -3.89 14.25
CA ASN A 46 -17.09 -3.33 13.16
C ASN A 46 -15.80 -4.12 12.90
N THR A 47 -15.50 -4.32 11.62
CA THR A 47 -14.27 -4.90 11.11
C THR A 47 -13.41 -3.77 10.55
N THR A 48 -12.25 -3.57 11.16
CA THR A 48 -11.33 -2.51 10.76
C THR A 48 -10.90 -2.64 9.29
N PRO A 49 -10.55 -1.54 8.61
CA PRO A 49 -10.06 -1.59 7.24
C PRO A 49 -8.70 -2.28 7.19
N VAL A 50 -8.41 -2.92 6.05
CA VAL A 50 -7.12 -3.54 5.76
C VAL A 50 -6.41 -2.73 4.70
N ALA A 51 -5.12 -2.47 4.93
CA ALA A 51 -4.24 -1.81 3.98
C ALA A 51 -2.96 -2.62 3.81
N THR A 52 -2.39 -2.61 2.61
CA THR A 52 -1.11 -3.25 2.33
C THR A 52 -0.28 -2.37 1.41
N CYS A 53 1.03 -2.34 1.59
CA CYS A 53 1.90 -1.54 0.72
C CYS A 53 3.31 -2.12 0.69
N ILE A 54 3.89 -2.17 -0.50
CA ILE A 54 5.29 -2.56 -0.70
C ILE A 54 6.19 -1.46 -0.16
N SER A 55 7.21 -1.84 0.61
CA SER A 55 8.25 -0.91 1.06
C SER A 55 9.63 -1.43 0.61
N TYR A 56 10.46 -0.62 -0.05
CA TYR A 56 10.23 0.77 -0.47
C TYR A 56 9.57 0.86 -1.86
N ILE A 57 8.90 1.98 -2.15
CA ILE A 57 8.45 2.34 -3.50
C ILE A 57 9.47 3.27 -4.14
N SER A 58 9.89 2.95 -5.37
CA SER A 58 10.85 3.76 -6.13
C SER A 58 10.16 4.85 -6.94
N VAL A 59 10.68 6.08 -6.86
CA VAL A 59 10.23 7.23 -7.67
C VAL A 59 11.43 7.90 -8.36
N PRO A 60 11.29 8.38 -9.61
CA PRO A 60 12.37 9.09 -10.27
C PRO A 60 12.57 10.47 -9.64
N VAL A 61 13.82 10.91 -9.57
CA VAL A 61 14.17 12.27 -9.10
C VAL A 61 13.49 13.33 -9.96
N ASN A 62 12.93 14.36 -9.32
CA ASN A 62 12.28 15.52 -9.94
C ASN A 62 11.05 15.19 -10.82
N VAL A 63 10.45 14.01 -10.67
CA VAL A 63 9.21 13.64 -11.35
C VAL A 63 8.12 13.41 -10.32
N GLN A 64 6.98 14.10 -10.49
CA GLN A 64 5.83 13.88 -9.64
C GLN A 64 5.26 12.48 -9.88
N GLN A 65 4.99 11.77 -8.79
CA GLN A 65 4.44 10.42 -8.83
C GLN A 65 3.19 10.33 -7.98
N THR A 66 2.24 9.57 -8.49
CA THR A 66 1.02 9.19 -7.78
C THR A 66 1.11 7.74 -7.38
N ILE A 67 0.86 7.45 -6.10
CA ILE A 67 0.89 6.12 -5.51
C ILE A 67 -0.47 5.88 -4.87
N GLN A 68 -1.22 4.91 -5.39
CA GLN A 68 -2.47 4.47 -4.77
C GLN A 68 -2.14 3.49 -3.64
N ILE A 69 -2.55 3.83 -2.42
CA ILE A 69 -2.50 2.89 -1.30
C ILE A 69 -3.73 1.98 -1.43
N PRO A 70 -3.58 0.66 -1.60
CA PRO A 70 -4.72 -0.24 -1.69
C PRO A 70 -5.35 -0.42 -0.31
N VAL A 71 -6.66 -0.27 -0.28
CA VAL A 71 -7.49 -0.32 0.94
C VAL A 71 -8.66 -1.22 0.68
N LEU A 72 -9.07 -1.96 1.71
CA LEU A 72 -10.24 -2.82 1.66
C LEU A 72 -10.94 -2.78 3.00
N ASP A 73 -12.26 -2.68 2.95
CA ASP A 73 -13.10 -2.73 4.14
C ASP A 73 -14.10 -3.88 3.99
N ALA A 74 -14.15 -4.77 4.98
CA ALA A 74 -15.00 -5.96 4.93
C ALA A 74 -16.48 -5.67 5.17
N ASP A 75 -16.75 -4.50 5.74
CA ASP A 75 -18.05 -4.00 6.17
C ASP A 75 -18.67 -3.03 5.15
N ASN A 76 -17.97 -2.81 4.02
CA ASN A 76 -18.29 -1.87 2.96
C ASN A 76 -18.36 -0.41 3.43
N ASP A 77 -17.61 -0.06 4.47
CA ASP A 77 -17.49 1.30 4.98
C ASP A 77 -16.70 2.21 4.01
N VAL A 78 -16.93 3.51 4.16
CA VAL A 78 -16.17 4.53 3.44
C VAL A 78 -14.80 4.67 4.09
N VAL A 79 -13.76 4.15 3.45
CA VAL A 79 -12.38 4.33 3.92
C VAL A 79 -11.84 5.68 3.48
N ARG A 80 -11.24 6.41 4.42
CA ARG A 80 -10.53 7.67 4.16
C ARG A 80 -9.12 7.62 4.70
N CYS A 81 -8.19 8.19 3.94
CA CYS A 81 -6.81 8.34 4.36
C CYS A 81 -6.48 9.76 4.84
N ARG A 82 -5.61 9.82 5.84
CA ARG A 82 -4.93 11.05 6.27
C ARG A 82 -3.49 10.74 6.66
N PHE A 83 -2.65 11.77 6.73
CA PHE A 83 -1.33 11.60 7.31
C PHE A 83 -1.43 11.24 8.81
N ALA A 84 -0.48 10.43 9.26
CA ALA A 84 -0.31 10.12 10.67
C ALA A 84 0.12 11.38 11.43
N ILE A 85 -0.41 11.54 12.65
CA ILE A 85 -0.16 12.70 13.50
C ILE A 85 0.21 12.26 14.93
N GLY A 86 1.04 13.06 15.58
CA GLY A 86 1.40 12.85 16.98
C GLY A 86 2.32 11.65 17.21
N THR A 87 2.80 11.56 18.44
CA THR A 87 3.83 10.59 18.82
C THR A 87 3.34 9.14 18.80
N SER A 88 2.03 8.91 18.98
CA SER A 88 1.44 7.57 18.94
C SER A 88 1.33 6.99 17.53
N GLU A 89 1.13 7.81 16.49
CA GLU A 89 0.91 7.31 15.13
C GLU A 89 2.19 7.31 14.27
N CYS A 90 3.17 8.17 14.60
CA CYS A 90 4.38 8.35 13.78
C CYS A 90 5.64 8.71 14.60
N ALA A 91 5.58 8.67 15.93
CA ALA A 91 6.66 9.09 16.82
C ALA A 91 7.16 10.50 16.47
N ASN A 92 8.42 10.64 16.05
CA ASN A 92 8.98 11.93 15.62
C ASN A 92 9.07 12.07 14.10
N ALA A 93 8.65 11.07 13.31
CA ALA A 93 8.76 11.03 11.86
C ALA A 93 7.42 11.26 11.17
N CYS A 94 6.71 12.31 11.60
CA CYS A 94 5.36 12.61 11.13
C CYS A 94 5.36 13.48 9.87
N PRO A 95 4.57 13.14 8.84
CA PRO A 95 4.26 14.06 7.75
C PRO A 95 3.55 15.32 8.27
N PRO A 96 3.64 16.44 7.53
CA PRO A 96 4.37 16.60 6.27
C PRO A 96 5.89 16.73 6.45
N THR A 97 6.38 16.90 7.67
CA THR A 97 7.80 17.22 7.92
C THR A 97 8.77 16.10 7.52
N SER A 98 8.31 14.84 7.54
CA SER A 98 9.10 13.68 7.10
C SER A 98 9.13 13.48 5.58
N LEU A 99 8.45 14.34 4.81
CA LEU A 99 8.25 14.23 3.37
C LEU A 99 8.75 15.49 2.63
N PRO A 100 9.00 15.39 1.31
CA PRO A 100 9.30 16.57 0.50
C PRO A 100 8.17 17.58 0.52
N THR A 101 8.51 18.87 0.45
CA THR A 101 7.53 19.96 0.31
C THR A 101 6.60 19.73 -0.89
N GLY A 102 5.30 19.94 -0.68
CA GLY A 102 4.28 19.74 -1.72
C GLY A 102 3.75 18.31 -1.83
N THR A 103 4.22 17.37 -0.98
CA THR A 103 3.63 16.03 -0.88
C THR A 103 2.21 16.11 -0.32
N THR A 104 1.25 15.44 -0.96
CA THR A 104 -0.16 15.42 -0.55
C THR A 104 -0.70 14.00 -0.47
N LEU A 105 -1.68 13.79 0.39
CA LEU A 105 -2.44 12.55 0.51
C LEU A 105 -3.92 12.90 0.45
N SER A 106 -4.63 12.37 -0.54
CA SER A 106 -6.09 12.55 -0.65
C SER A 106 -6.82 11.66 0.35
N SER A 107 -8.09 12.00 0.62
CA SER A 107 -9.00 11.12 1.38
C SER A 107 -9.22 9.78 0.68
N SER A 108 -9.12 9.71 -0.65
CA SER A 108 -9.18 8.47 -1.44
C SER A 108 -7.88 7.66 -1.45
N CYS A 109 -6.97 7.92 -0.50
CA CYS A 109 -5.74 7.16 -0.31
C CYS A 109 -4.74 7.25 -1.47
N MET A 110 -4.78 8.38 -2.19
CA MET A 110 -3.87 8.68 -3.28
C MET A 110 -2.77 9.63 -2.78
N LEU A 111 -1.54 9.12 -2.72
CA LEU A 111 -0.34 9.88 -2.36
C LEU A 111 0.28 10.49 -3.61
N THR A 112 0.51 11.81 -3.60
CA THR A 112 1.27 12.52 -4.63
C THR A 112 2.57 13.04 -4.06
N ILE A 113 3.70 12.63 -4.62
CA ILE A 113 5.05 12.95 -4.11
C ILE A 113 6.03 13.25 -5.24
N THR A 114 6.93 14.21 -5.03
CA THR A 114 8.07 14.49 -5.92
C THR A 114 9.36 14.38 -5.11
N GLY A 115 10.25 13.48 -5.49
CA GLY A 115 11.54 13.30 -4.84
C GLY A 115 12.61 14.26 -5.38
N PRO A 116 13.14 15.22 -4.61
CA PRO A 116 14.04 16.26 -5.14
C PRO A 116 15.50 15.82 -5.31
N THR A 117 15.91 14.74 -4.64
CA THR A 117 17.32 14.33 -4.57
C THR A 117 17.41 12.83 -4.68
N ALA A 118 18.22 12.32 -5.61
CA ALA A 118 18.44 10.89 -5.77
C ALA A 118 19.27 10.31 -4.60
N GLY A 119 19.04 9.05 -4.27
CA GLY A 119 19.66 8.37 -3.13
C GLY A 119 18.90 8.54 -1.80
N ASN A 120 17.94 9.47 -1.76
CA ASN A 120 17.20 9.80 -0.56
C ASN A 120 16.01 8.86 -0.30
N TYR A 121 15.73 8.63 0.98
CA TYR A 121 14.56 7.91 1.47
C TYR A 121 13.64 8.85 2.24
N TYR A 122 12.34 8.74 2.01
CA TYR A 122 11.29 9.48 2.70
C TYR A 122 10.32 8.49 3.35
N LEU A 123 9.91 8.77 4.60
CA LEU A 123 8.95 7.94 5.31
C LEU A 123 7.54 8.51 5.13
N VAL A 124 6.69 7.73 4.46
CA VAL A 124 5.26 7.98 4.42
C VAL A 124 4.64 7.30 5.63
N ALA A 125 3.91 8.06 6.44
CA ALA A 125 3.11 7.54 7.53
C ALA A 125 1.68 8.07 7.43
N ALA A 126 0.71 7.16 7.35
CA ALA A 126 -0.69 7.47 7.16
C ALA A 126 -1.58 6.62 8.07
N GLN A 127 -2.80 7.10 8.28
CA GLN A 127 -3.89 6.40 8.94
C GLN A 127 -5.00 6.18 7.94
N LEU A 128 -5.56 4.98 7.96
CA LEU A 128 -6.73 4.58 7.20
C LEU A 128 -7.90 4.41 8.15
N GLU A 129 -8.93 5.20 7.92
CA GLU A 129 -10.06 5.36 8.81
C GLU A 129 -11.33 4.91 8.10
N ASP A 130 -12.12 4.04 8.74
CA ASP A 130 -13.41 3.59 8.25
C ASP A 130 -14.54 4.48 8.76
N PHE A 131 -15.56 4.66 7.93
CA PHE A 131 -16.71 5.49 8.23
C PHE A 131 -17.96 4.79 7.70
N ILE A 132 -18.92 4.50 8.59
CA ILE A 132 -20.21 3.87 8.24
C ILE A 132 -20.85 4.52 6.99
N THR A 133 -20.77 5.85 6.90
CA THR A 133 -21.34 6.59 5.77
C THR A 133 -20.43 7.73 5.34
N ASN A 134 -20.69 8.25 4.13
CA ASN A 134 -20.04 9.48 3.67
C ASN A 134 -20.32 10.71 4.56
N ALA A 135 -21.41 10.72 5.33
CA ALA A 135 -21.73 11.82 6.25
C ALA A 135 -21.05 11.69 7.61
N SER A 136 -20.50 10.51 7.95
CA SER A 136 -19.85 10.28 9.24
C SER A 136 -18.60 11.14 9.38
N THR A 137 -18.45 11.75 10.56
CA THR A 137 -17.33 12.64 10.91
C THR A 137 -16.32 12.01 11.85
N ASN A 138 -16.75 11.00 12.61
CA ASN A 138 -15.88 10.21 13.48
C ASN A 138 -15.63 8.85 12.84
N PRO A 139 -14.36 8.41 12.76
CA PRO A 139 -14.06 7.08 12.29
C PRO A 139 -14.42 6.04 13.35
N MET A 140 -14.82 4.84 12.92
CA MET A 140 -14.99 3.72 13.85
C MET A 140 -13.62 3.25 14.32
N SER A 141 -12.75 2.98 13.37
CA SER A 141 -11.43 2.41 13.51
C SER A 141 -10.40 3.22 12.73
N SER A 142 -9.13 3.02 13.06
CA SER A 142 -8.00 3.63 12.38
C SER A 142 -6.88 2.61 12.30
N VAL A 143 -6.34 2.36 11.12
CA VAL A 143 -5.27 1.38 10.90
C VAL A 143 -4.06 2.09 10.30
N PRO A 144 -2.85 1.91 10.87
CA PRO A 144 -1.66 2.60 10.41
C PRO A 144 -1.10 1.93 9.16
N ILE A 145 -0.55 2.74 8.24
CA ILE A 145 0.34 2.27 7.19
C ILE A 145 1.60 3.12 7.15
N GLN A 146 2.75 2.46 7.07
CA GLN A 146 4.06 3.11 6.92
C GLN A 146 4.89 2.39 5.87
N PHE A 147 5.48 3.15 4.95
CA PHE A 147 6.39 2.63 3.94
C PHE A 147 7.40 3.70 3.53
N LEU A 148 8.51 3.25 2.94
CA LEU A 148 9.55 4.14 2.44
C LEU A 148 9.34 4.46 0.96
N VAL A 149 9.65 5.70 0.58
CA VAL A 149 9.83 6.11 -0.82
C VAL A 149 11.30 6.35 -1.07
N TYR A 150 11.88 5.62 -2.02
CA TYR A 150 13.26 5.78 -2.47
C TYR A 150 13.29 6.60 -3.77
N VAL A 151 14.16 7.60 -3.81
CA VAL A 151 14.34 8.43 -5.02
C VAL A 151 15.54 7.93 -5.80
N TYR A 152 15.32 7.46 -7.02
CA TYR A 152 16.40 7.01 -7.89
C TYR A 152 16.72 8.05 -8.98
N ALA A 153 17.97 8.05 -9.45
CA ALA A 153 18.36 8.81 -10.63
C ALA A 153 18.04 7.97 -11.90
N PRO A 154 17.08 8.38 -12.74
CA PRO A 154 16.83 7.71 -14.01
C PRO A 154 18.02 7.96 -14.95
N THR A 155 18.39 6.96 -15.74
CA THR A 155 19.46 7.10 -16.73
C THR A 155 18.96 7.84 -17.96
N ASN A 156 17.96 7.28 -18.68
CA ASN A 156 17.49 7.81 -19.96
C ASN A 156 15.96 7.93 -20.10
N CYS A 157 15.19 7.22 -19.26
CA CYS A 157 13.74 7.22 -19.31
C CYS A 157 13.17 7.41 -17.90
N THR A 158 12.22 8.33 -17.81
CA THR A 158 11.52 8.73 -16.57
C THR A 158 10.11 8.15 -16.47
N ILE A 159 9.64 7.48 -17.53
CA ILE A 159 8.32 6.84 -17.59
C ILE A 159 8.41 5.52 -16.83
N LYS A 160 7.49 5.29 -15.89
CA LYS A 160 7.40 4.02 -15.17
C LYS A 160 6.85 2.91 -16.07
N PRO A 161 7.22 1.65 -15.83
CA PRO A 161 6.56 0.52 -16.46
C PRO A 161 5.05 0.52 -16.11
N LEU A 162 4.22 0.19 -17.10
CA LEU A 162 2.78 0.06 -16.89
C LEU A 162 2.47 -1.38 -16.46
N LEU A 163 2.02 -1.54 -15.22
CA LEU A 163 1.51 -2.82 -14.71
C LEU A 163 0.01 -2.93 -15.02
N VAL A 164 -0.37 -4.02 -15.67
CA VAL A 164 -1.73 -4.40 -16.04
C VAL A 164 -2.03 -5.75 -15.41
N SER A 165 -3.23 -5.93 -14.89
CA SER A 165 -3.71 -7.22 -14.38
C SER A 165 -5.19 -7.38 -14.66
N ASP A 166 -5.69 -8.61 -14.49
CA ASP A 166 -7.12 -8.93 -14.54
C ASP A 166 -7.94 -8.22 -13.45
N MET A 167 -7.24 -7.68 -12.44
CA MET A 167 -7.79 -6.80 -11.41
C MET A 167 -7.48 -5.35 -11.77
N THR A 168 -8.50 -4.48 -11.79
CA THR A 168 -8.21 -3.05 -11.72
C THR A 168 -7.92 -2.66 -10.27
N SER A 169 -7.11 -1.62 -10.08
CA SER A 169 -6.74 -1.15 -8.74
C SER A 169 -7.99 -0.69 -7.98
N GLY A 170 -8.36 -1.42 -6.92
CA GLY A 170 -9.55 -1.15 -6.11
C GLY A 170 -10.73 -2.09 -6.37
N ASP A 171 -10.63 -2.98 -7.36
CA ASP A 171 -11.64 -4.02 -7.61
C ASP A 171 -11.36 -5.30 -6.81
N CYS A 172 -12.41 -6.11 -6.63
CA CYS A 172 -12.35 -7.43 -5.99
C CYS A 172 -12.69 -8.54 -6.99
N LEU A 173 -11.91 -9.62 -6.99
CA LEU A 173 -12.22 -10.84 -7.72
C LEU A 173 -12.63 -11.95 -6.75
N GLY A 174 -13.63 -12.73 -7.13
CA GLY A 174 -14.07 -13.88 -6.35
C GLY A 174 -13.15 -15.09 -6.56
N ALA A 175 -12.69 -15.69 -5.46
CA ALA A 175 -11.97 -16.96 -5.44
C ALA A 175 -12.76 -18.00 -4.63
N GLN A 176 -12.75 -19.26 -5.08
CA GLN A 176 -13.49 -20.35 -4.42
C GLN A 176 -12.55 -21.27 -3.66
N VAL A 177 -12.95 -21.67 -2.45
CA VAL A 177 -12.22 -22.64 -1.61
C VAL A 177 -12.00 -23.95 -2.36
N GLY A 178 -10.75 -24.42 -2.35
CA GLY A 178 -10.31 -25.65 -3.00
C GLY A 178 -10.17 -25.56 -4.52
N VAL A 179 -10.48 -24.40 -5.13
CA VAL A 179 -10.36 -24.18 -6.58
C VAL A 179 -9.10 -23.38 -6.86
N ASN A 180 -8.39 -23.75 -7.92
CA ASN A 180 -7.21 -23.02 -8.34
C ASN A 180 -7.60 -21.64 -8.88
N PHE A 181 -7.08 -20.60 -8.24
CA PHE A 181 -7.27 -19.20 -8.61
C PHE A 181 -5.96 -18.64 -9.15
N THR A 182 -6.01 -18.06 -10.34
CA THR A 182 -4.83 -17.50 -11.03
C THR A 182 -5.07 -16.04 -11.37
N ILE A 183 -4.07 -15.20 -11.11
CA ILE A 183 -4.01 -13.80 -11.56
C ILE A 183 -2.82 -13.67 -12.48
N GLU A 184 -3.02 -13.09 -13.66
CA GLU A 184 -1.94 -12.70 -14.55
C GLU A 184 -1.57 -11.22 -14.38
N PHE A 185 -0.28 -10.96 -14.20
CA PHE A 185 0.30 -9.63 -14.23
C PHE A 185 1.09 -9.47 -15.53
N THR A 186 0.73 -8.45 -16.30
CA THR A 186 1.42 -8.04 -17.51
C THR A 186 2.07 -6.68 -17.27
N VAL A 187 3.35 -6.56 -17.61
CA VAL A 187 4.11 -5.31 -17.52
C VAL A 187 4.52 -4.87 -18.90
N ILE A 188 4.22 -3.62 -19.22
CA ILE A 188 4.63 -2.98 -20.47
C ILE A 188 5.76 -1.99 -20.16
N ASN A 189 6.93 -2.27 -20.73
CA ASN A 189 8.06 -1.35 -20.75
C ASN A 189 7.77 -0.22 -21.75
N LEU A 190 7.40 0.95 -21.20
CA LEU A 190 7.11 2.16 -21.98
C LEU A 190 8.37 2.92 -22.43
N CYS A 191 9.55 2.51 -21.98
CA CYS A 191 10.83 3.13 -22.30
C CYS A 191 11.53 2.52 -23.52
N GLY A 192 10.98 1.44 -24.09
CA GLY A 192 11.56 0.76 -25.25
C GLY A 192 12.92 0.11 -24.96
N SER A 193 13.79 0.06 -25.98
CA SER A 193 15.12 -0.58 -25.92
C SER A 193 16.09 0.27 -25.09
N GLY A 194 16.29 -0.09 -23.83
CA GLY A 194 17.15 0.65 -22.90
C GLY A 194 16.80 0.44 -21.43
N ARG A 195 15.60 -0.09 -21.16
CA ARG A 195 15.20 -0.61 -19.85
C ARG A 195 14.79 -2.06 -19.96
N THR A 196 14.95 -2.81 -18.88
CA THR A 196 14.45 -4.19 -18.77
C THR A 196 13.67 -4.34 -17.48
N ILE A 197 12.49 -4.94 -17.55
CA ILE A 197 11.71 -5.28 -16.35
C ILE A 197 12.50 -6.31 -15.56
N THR A 198 12.75 -6.01 -14.29
CA THR A 198 13.59 -6.83 -13.41
C THR A 198 12.76 -7.69 -12.48
N ASP A 199 11.62 -7.17 -12.02
CA ASP A 199 10.76 -7.86 -11.09
C ASP A 199 9.34 -7.27 -11.11
N ILE A 200 8.40 -8.09 -10.65
CA ILE A 200 7.07 -7.68 -10.20
C ILE A 200 7.01 -8.06 -8.72
N ALA A 201 7.36 -7.11 -7.86
CA ALA A 201 7.32 -7.31 -6.41
C ALA A 201 5.85 -7.39 -5.98
N THR A 202 5.52 -8.34 -5.11
CA THR A 202 4.16 -8.50 -4.59
C THR A 202 4.16 -8.66 -3.08
N LEU A 203 3.15 -8.08 -2.44
CA LEU A 203 2.79 -8.35 -1.04
C LEU A 203 1.38 -8.92 -1.02
N SER A 204 1.27 -10.13 -0.50
CA SER A 204 0.09 -10.96 -0.64
C SER A 204 -0.23 -11.72 0.64
N PHE A 205 -1.42 -12.31 0.68
CA PHE A 205 -1.86 -13.22 1.73
C PHE A 205 -1.07 -14.55 1.70
N PRO A 206 -1.10 -15.36 2.77
CA PRO A 206 -0.26 -16.55 2.86
C PRO A 206 -0.56 -17.58 1.75
N ILE A 207 0.50 -18.21 1.23
CA ILE A 207 0.47 -19.33 0.27
C ILE A 207 0.02 -18.92 -1.13
N ILE A 208 0.87 -18.14 -1.81
CA ILE A 208 0.75 -17.89 -3.26
C ILE A 208 2.02 -18.36 -3.96
N ILE A 209 1.85 -19.05 -5.09
CA ILE A 209 2.95 -19.48 -5.95
C ILE A 209 3.13 -18.41 -7.03
N LYS A 210 4.31 -17.80 -7.06
CA LYS A 210 4.74 -16.83 -8.09
C LYS A 210 5.49 -17.56 -9.19
N SER A 211 5.07 -17.43 -10.44
CA SER A 211 5.82 -17.96 -11.59
C SER A 211 7.11 -17.15 -11.81
N ALA A 212 7.99 -17.67 -12.66
CA ALA A 212 9.06 -16.85 -13.21
C ALA A 212 8.49 -15.66 -14.01
N LEU A 213 9.23 -14.56 -14.03
CA LEU A 213 8.97 -13.43 -14.93
C LEU A 213 9.41 -13.83 -16.35
N VAL A 214 8.50 -13.76 -17.32
CA VAL A 214 8.74 -14.22 -18.69
C VAL A 214 8.57 -13.05 -19.66
N GLN A 215 9.55 -12.85 -20.54
CA GLN A 215 9.45 -11.86 -21.63
C GLN A 215 8.63 -12.45 -22.78
N SER A 216 7.75 -11.65 -23.38
CA SER A 216 6.98 -12.08 -24.54
C SER A 216 7.91 -12.36 -25.74
N PRO A 217 7.76 -13.52 -26.42
CA PRO A 217 8.57 -13.87 -27.58
C PRO A 217 8.22 -13.04 -28.82
N THR A 218 7.04 -12.41 -28.86
CA THR A 218 6.58 -11.59 -29.99
C THR A 218 6.73 -10.10 -29.76
N ASN A 219 6.83 -9.66 -28.50
CA ASN A 219 7.01 -8.26 -28.13
C ASN A 219 7.94 -8.12 -26.93
N THR A 220 9.19 -7.73 -27.18
CA THR A 220 10.22 -7.59 -26.14
C THR A 220 9.94 -6.52 -25.10
N SER A 221 8.97 -5.63 -25.33
CA SER A 221 8.54 -4.64 -24.35
C SER A 221 7.54 -5.20 -23.33
N ILE A 222 7.01 -6.41 -23.54
CA ILE A 222 6.00 -7.02 -22.68
C ILE A 222 6.63 -8.15 -21.86
N TRP A 223 6.33 -8.14 -20.56
CA TRP A 223 6.70 -9.17 -19.61
C TRP A 223 5.46 -9.64 -18.87
N SER A 224 5.39 -10.92 -18.53
CA SER A 224 4.28 -11.46 -17.76
C SER A 224 4.75 -12.36 -16.62
N MET A 225 3.87 -12.47 -15.62
CA MET A 225 4.05 -13.31 -14.46
C MET A 225 2.68 -13.71 -13.94
N GLN A 226 2.55 -14.97 -13.53
CA GLN A 226 1.33 -15.49 -12.96
C GLN A 226 1.50 -15.73 -11.47
N MET A 227 0.42 -15.46 -10.73
CA MET A 227 0.27 -15.81 -9.33
C MET A 227 -0.85 -16.82 -9.19
N THR A 228 -0.59 -17.91 -8.49
CA THR A 228 -1.51 -19.02 -8.34
C THR A 228 -1.75 -19.33 -6.86
N TRP A 229 -3.03 -19.49 -6.51
CA TRP A 229 -3.48 -19.70 -5.14
C TRP A 229 -4.63 -20.71 -5.11
N VAL A 230 -4.62 -21.61 -4.12
CA VAL A 230 -5.76 -22.49 -3.81
C VAL A 230 -6.29 -22.10 -2.43
N PRO A 231 -7.42 -21.37 -2.33
CA PRO A 231 -7.96 -20.93 -1.05
C PRO A 231 -8.36 -22.12 -0.18
N THR A 232 -8.07 -22.02 1.12
CA THR A 232 -8.52 -22.97 2.13
C THR A 232 -9.69 -22.39 2.94
N ALA A 233 -10.42 -23.24 3.66
CA ALA A 233 -11.55 -22.80 4.48
C ALA A 233 -11.16 -21.77 5.55
N THR A 234 -9.91 -21.79 6.03
CA THR A 234 -9.38 -20.81 6.99
C THR A 234 -9.00 -19.47 6.36
N GLN A 235 -9.03 -19.36 5.03
CA GLN A 235 -8.72 -18.14 4.28
C GLN A 235 -9.98 -17.47 3.71
N VAL A 236 -11.17 -17.94 4.11
CA VAL A 236 -12.44 -17.32 3.72
C VAL A 236 -12.51 -15.90 4.28
N GLY A 237 -12.77 -14.95 3.38
CA GLY A 237 -12.83 -13.53 3.69
C GLY A 237 -12.11 -12.70 2.64
N SER A 238 -12.14 -11.39 2.86
CA SER A 238 -11.47 -10.40 2.04
C SER A 238 -9.95 -10.53 2.11
N GLN A 239 -9.30 -10.59 0.93
CA GLN A 239 -7.86 -10.69 0.80
C GLN A 239 -7.33 -9.49 0.00
N VAL A 240 -6.20 -8.91 0.44
CA VAL A 240 -5.60 -7.75 -0.24
C VAL A 240 -4.24 -8.13 -0.85
N LEU A 241 -4.00 -7.68 -2.08
CA LEU A 241 -2.77 -7.89 -2.84
C LEU A 241 -2.24 -6.54 -3.30
N CYS A 242 -0.93 -6.32 -3.15
CA CYS A 242 -0.23 -5.20 -3.76
C CYS A 242 0.84 -5.74 -4.72
N ALA A 243 0.97 -5.12 -5.88
CA ALA A 243 1.98 -5.45 -6.88
C ALA A 243 2.63 -4.18 -7.43
N VAL A 244 3.95 -4.21 -7.59
CA VAL A 244 4.75 -3.10 -8.16
C VAL A 244 5.76 -3.67 -9.13
N ALA A 245 5.78 -3.14 -10.35
CA ALA A 245 6.79 -3.48 -11.34
C ALA A 245 8.04 -2.59 -11.18
N SER A 246 9.22 -3.19 -11.34
CA SER A 246 10.50 -2.47 -11.38
C SER A 246 11.25 -2.74 -12.66
N ASP A 247 11.99 -1.74 -13.14
CA ASP A 247 12.87 -1.81 -14.30
C ASP A 247 14.28 -1.32 -13.95
N LYS A 248 15.26 -1.70 -14.79
CA LYS A 248 16.64 -1.20 -14.74
C LYS A 248 17.09 -0.73 -16.11
#